data_AF-A0A0F9PGU5-F1
#
_entry.id   AF-A0A0F9PGU5-F1
#
_cell.length_a   1.000
_cell.length_b   1.000
_cell.length_c   1.000
_cell.angle_alpha   90.00
_cell.angle_beta   90.00
_cell.angle_gamma   90.00
#
_symmetry.space_group_name_H-M   'P 1'
#
loop_
_entity.id
_entity.type
_entity.pdbx_description
1 polymer ?
#
loop_
_entity_poly.entity_id
_entity_poly.type
_entity_poly.pdbx_seq_one_letter_code
_entity_poly.pdbx_strand_id
1 'polypeptide(L)'
;MIFCKNHRLPENHICPFDLRGKTAYTEDSIIYQDALEFMGKKLTVGKIYDYVTTNQMNKAEATDLLTYFIENSTDDEIRKVSILAFKILELTSEKAFSILESNLLSEENTDVKELMIKVLTTNFPSKSKKLLTWIKESEKS
;
A
#
# COMPACT_ATOMS: atom_id res chain seq x y z
N MET A 1 24.26 -25.78 -38.44
CA MET A 1 23.10 -25.84 -37.53
C MET A 1 22.85 -24.43 -37.03
N ILE A 2 21.66 -23.88 -37.25
CA ILE A 2 21.28 -22.58 -36.72
C ILE A 2 20.70 -22.83 -35.31
N PHE A 3 21.21 -22.09 -34.34
CA PHE A 3 20.80 -22.18 -32.94
C PHE A 3 19.97 -20.96 -32.59
N CYS A 4 19.04 -21.13 -31.65
CA CYS A 4 18.30 -20.01 -31.09
C CYS A 4 19.27 -19.01 -30.45
N LYS A 5 18.93 -17.72 -30.55
CA LYS A 5 19.77 -16.64 -30.02
C LYS A 5 19.85 -16.62 -28.49
N ASN A 6 18.85 -17.19 -27.80
CA ASN A 6 18.73 -17.16 -26.34
C ASN A 6 19.23 -18.46 -25.68
N HIS A 7 19.24 -19.59 -26.41
CA HIS A 7 19.72 -20.89 -25.89
C HIS A 7 20.43 -21.67 -26.99
N ARG A 8 21.42 -22.49 -26.64
CA ARG A 8 22.09 -23.44 -27.57
C ARG A 8 21.20 -24.65 -27.94
N LEU A 9 19.91 -24.41 -28.17
CA LEU A 9 18.96 -25.39 -28.69
C LEU A 9 18.74 -25.13 -30.19
N PRO A 10 18.38 -26.16 -30.98
CA PRO A 10 18.04 -26.00 -32.39
C PRO A 10 16.92 -24.97 -32.59
N GLU A 11 16.95 -24.24 -33.71
CA GLU A 11 16.05 -23.10 -33.97
C GLU A 11 14.54 -23.48 -33.95
N ASN A 12 14.20 -24.75 -34.19
CA ASN A 12 12.82 -25.25 -34.27
C ASN A 12 12.20 -25.64 -32.91
N HIS A 13 12.76 -25.22 -31.78
CA HIS A 13 12.14 -25.48 -30.48
C HIS A 13 11.15 -24.36 -30.11
N ILE A 14 10.14 -24.68 -29.29
CA ILE A 14 9.27 -23.68 -28.69
C ILE A 14 10.12 -22.94 -27.65
N CYS A 15 10.56 -21.73 -28.01
CA CYS A 15 11.40 -20.89 -27.16
C CYS A 15 10.50 -20.15 -26.17
N PRO A 16 10.60 -20.40 -24.85
CA PRO A 16 9.81 -19.68 -23.85
C PRO A 16 10.15 -18.18 -23.76
N PHE A 17 11.20 -17.73 -24.46
CA PHE A 17 11.60 -16.32 -24.57
C PHE A 17 11.27 -15.71 -25.94
N ASP A 18 10.57 -16.44 -26.83
CA ASP A 18 10.10 -15.89 -28.10
C ASP A 18 8.80 -15.10 -27.87
N LEU A 19 8.98 -13.79 -27.62
CA LEU A 19 7.90 -12.82 -27.39
C LEU A 19 7.03 -12.55 -28.64
N ARG A 20 7.25 -13.23 -29.78
CA ARG A 20 6.46 -13.06 -31.00
C ARG A 20 5.32 -14.08 -31.14
N GLY A 21 5.26 -15.08 -30.26
CA GLY A 21 4.17 -16.05 -30.21
C GLY A 21 2.94 -15.51 -29.49
N LYS A 22 1.95 -15.04 -30.24
CA LYS A 22 0.59 -14.78 -29.73
C LYS A 22 -0.04 -16.09 -29.23
N THR A 23 0.06 -16.38 -27.94
CA THR A 23 -0.81 -17.35 -27.29
C THR A 23 -1.28 -16.79 -25.95
N ALA A 24 -2.59 -16.55 -25.90
CA ALA A 24 -3.47 -16.34 -24.76
C ALA A 24 -2.80 -16.04 -23.41
N TYR A 25 -2.92 -14.80 -22.97
CA TYR A 25 -2.73 -14.39 -21.58
C TYR A 25 -3.70 -15.20 -20.69
N THR A 26 -3.17 -16.16 -19.94
CA THR A 26 -3.83 -16.76 -18.78
C THR A 26 -3.36 -16.03 -17.53
N GLU A 27 -4.24 -15.86 -16.55
CA GLU A 27 -4.13 -15.01 -15.35
C GLU A 27 -2.87 -15.18 -14.46
N ASP A 28 -1.97 -16.11 -14.78
CA ASP A 28 -0.73 -16.37 -14.03
C ASP A 28 0.57 -15.96 -14.74
N SER A 29 0.52 -15.30 -15.90
CA SER A 29 1.76 -14.87 -16.58
C SER A 29 2.25 -13.51 -16.09
N ILE A 30 2.59 -13.39 -14.81
CA ILE A 30 3.53 -12.34 -14.40
C ILE A 30 4.87 -12.74 -15.00
N ILE A 31 5.29 -12.08 -16.09
CA ILE A 31 6.58 -12.34 -16.71
C ILE A 31 7.64 -12.05 -15.66
N TYR A 32 8.65 -12.91 -15.50
CA TYR A 32 9.72 -12.69 -14.52
C TYR A 32 10.37 -11.31 -14.66
N GLN A 33 10.43 -10.75 -15.88
CA GLN A 33 10.82 -9.36 -16.13
C GLN A 33 9.85 -8.32 -15.54
N ASP A 34 8.54 -8.55 -15.63
CA ASP A 34 7.54 -7.68 -15.01
C ASP A 34 7.62 -7.78 -13.48
N ALA A 35 7.85 -8.98 -12.93
CA ALA A 35 8.11 -9.19 -11.51
C ALA A 35 9.41 -8.49 -11.06
N LEU A 36 10.48 -8.56 -11.85
CA LEU A 36 11.75 -7.86 -11.57
C LEU A 36 11.62 -6.34 -11.71
N GLU A 37 10.89 -5.84 -12.72
CA GLU A 37 10.56 -4.41 -12.85
C GLU A 37 9.68 -3.92 -11.69
N PHE A 38 8.80 -4.78 -11.18
CA PHE A 38 7.95 -4.51 -10.02
C PHE A 38 8.78 -4.48 -8.73
N MET A 39 9.69 -5.45 -8.54
CA MET A 39 10.63 -5.50 -7.40
C MET A 39 11.65 -4.36 -7.42
N GLY A 40 11.98 -3.82 -8.59
CA GLY A 40 12.89 -2.67 -8.73
C GLY A 40 12.24 -1.31 -8.46
N LYS A 41 10.90 -1.21 -8.50
CA LYS A 41 10.18 0.04 -8.27
C LYS A 41 9.70 0.08 -6.82
N LYS A 42 10.43 0.80 -5.96
CA LYS A 42 10.05 1.08 -4.56
C LYS A 42 8.56 1.44 -4.50
N LEU A 43 7.75 0.62 -3.81
CA LEU A 43 6.35 0.92 -3.55
C LEU A 43 6.31 2.20 -2.71
N THR A 44 5.64 3.22 -3.20
CA THR A 44 5.47 4.50 -2.49
C THR A 44 3.99 4.69 -2.17
N VAL A 45 3.70 5.55 -1.20
CA VAL A 45 2.33 5.94 -0.88
C VAL A 45 1.61 6.54 -2.10
N GLY A 46 2.33 7.30 -2.94
CA GLY A 46 1.80 7.84 -4.19
C GLY A 46 1.35 6.74 -5.15
N LYS A 47 2.11 5.64 -5.28
CA LYS A 47 1.70 4.51 -6.10
C LYS A 47 0.47 3.79 -5.58
N ILE A 48 0.32 3.68 -4.25
CA ILE A 48 -0.90 3.11 -3.66
C ILE A 48 -2.11 3.96 -4.06
N TYR A 49 -1.99 5.29 -3.98
CA TYR A 49 -3.04 6.20 -4.43
C TYR A 49 -3.38 5.99 -5.92
N ASP A 50 -2.36 5.91 -6.78
CA ASP A 50 -2.55 5.66 -8.21
C ASP A 50 -3.25 4.32 -8.46
N TYR A 51 -2.86 3.25 -7.76
CA TYR A 51 -3.46 1.92 -7.92
C TYR A 51 -4.91 1.88 -7.47
N VAL A 52 -5.27 2.59 -6.38
CA VAL A 52 -6.67 2.66 -5.95
C VAL A 52 -7.51 3.47 -6.94
N THR A 53 -7.01 4.63 -7.39
CA THR A 53 -7.76 5.51 -8.31
C THR A 53 -7.89 4.93 -9.71
N THR A 54 -6.96 4.08 -10.14
CA THR A 54 -7.01 3.34 -11.41
C THR A 54 -7.70 1.98 -11.31
N ASN A 55 -8.32 1.66 -10.15
CA ASN A 55 -8.98 0.37 -9.87
C ASN A 55 -8.08 -0.87 -10.02
N GLN A 56 -6.76 -0.70 -9.89
CA GLN A 56 -5.79 -1.81 -9.85
C GLN A 56 -5.62 -2.38 -8.43
N MET A 57 -6.15 -1.68 -7.42
CA MET A 57 -6.11 -2.07 -6.02
C MET A 57 -7.41 -1.65 -5.34
N ASN A 58 -7.95 -2.50 -4.48
CA ASN A 58 -9.13 -2.15 -3.71
C ASN A 58 -8.77 -1.41 -2.41
N LYS A 59 -9.76 -0.78 -1.78
CA LYS A 59 -9.54 0.01 -0.55
C LYS A 59 -9.06 -0.84 0.65
N ALA A 60 -9.37 -2.13 0.70
CA ALA A 60 -8.91 -3.01 1.78
C ALA A 60 -7.43 -3.35 1.63
N GLU A 61 -6.98 -3.67 0.42
CA GLU A 61 -5.56 -3.88 0.09
C GLU A 61 -4.75 -2.61 0.34
N ALA A 62 -5.28 -1.45 -0.07
CA ALA A 62 -4.65 -0.16 0.21
C ALA A 62 -4.53 0.13 1.70
N THR A 63 -5.56 -0.21 2.49
CA THR A 63 -5.52 -0.08 3.95
C THR A 63 -4.33 -0.86 4.50
N ASP A 64 -4.17 -2.12 4.11
CA ASP A 64 -3.12 -3.00 4.65
C ASP A 64 -1.70 -2.52 4.29
N LEU A 65 -1.51 -2.05 3.06
CA LEU A 65 -0.22 -1.51 2.62
C LEU A 65 0.11 -0.18 3.30
N LEU A 66 -0.86 0.71 3.46
CA LEU A 66 -0.64 1.98 4.17
C LEU A 66 -0.37 1.76 5.65
N THR A 67 -1.03 0.78 6.28
CA THR A 67 -0.74 0.35 7.65
C THR A 67 0.70 -0.09 7.80
N TYR A 68 1.20 -0.91 6.87
CA TYR A 68 2.59 -1.35 6.91
C TYR A 68 3.56 -0.17 6.93
N PHE A 69 3.31 0.88 6.13
CA PHE A 69 4.13 2.09 6.14
C PHE A 69 4.03 2.89 7.45
N ILE A 70 2.85 2.97 8.06
CA ILE A 70 2.68 3.66 9.34
C ILE A 70 3.44 2.93 10.45
N GLU A 71 3.35 1.60 10.52
CA GLU A 71 3.92 0.82 11.63
C GLU A 71 5.43 0.57 11.51
N ASN A 72 5.96 0.47 10.29
CA ASN A 72 7.34 0.01 10.07
C ASN A 72 8.28 1.12 9.57
N SER A 73 7.76 2.30 9.23
CA SER A 73 8.62 3.39 8.75
C SER A 73 9.17 4.24 9.89
N THR A 74 10.49 4.34 9.95
CA THR A 74 11.20 5.30 10.82
C THR A 74 11.16 6.72 10.27
N ASP A 75 10.66 6.93 9.06
CA ASP A 75 10.57 8.24 8.41
C ASP A 75 9.19 8.86 8.70
N ASP A 76 9.19 9.91 9.49
CA ASP A 76 7.98 10.62 9.92
C ASP A 76 7.17 11.14 8.72
N GLU A 77 7.83 11.55 7.63
CA GLU A 77 7.14 12.03 6.44
C GLU A 77 6.43 10.90 5.69
N ILE A 78 7.03 9.69 5.63
CA ILE A 78 6.35 8.52 5.08
C ILE A 78 5.12 8.16 5.92
N ARG A 79 5.23 8.20 7.26
CA ARG A 79 4.08 7.96 8.14
C ARG A 79 2.98 9.01 7.91
N LYS A 80 3.33 10.30 7.86
CA LYS A 80 2.38 11.40 7.60
C LYS A 80 1.66 11.25 6.26
N VAL A 81 2.41 11.00 5.18
CA VAL A 81 1.82 10.84 3.84
C VAL A 81 0.92 9.60 3.79
N SER A 82 1.27 8.53 4.49
CA SER A 82 0.43 7.33 4.62
C SER A 82 -0.89 7.65 5.32
N ILE A 83 -0.85 8.36 6.45
CA ILE A 83 -2.04 8.80 7.20
C ILE A 83 -2.92 9.73 6.33
N LEU A 84 -2.31 10.63 5.56
CA LEU A 84 -3.07 11.49 4.63
C LEU A 84 -3.76 10.67 3.53
N ALA A 85 -3.15 9.59 3.05
CA ALA A 85 -3.76 8.73 2.05
C ALA A 85 -5.05 8.07 2.58
N PHE A 86 -5.14 7.71 3.87
CA PHE A 86 -6.41 7.26 4.48
C PHE A 86 -7.53 8.28 4.31
N LYS A 87 -7.22 9.56 4.47
CA LYS A 87 -8.19 10.64 4.26
C LYS A 87 -8.58 10.76 2.79
N ILE A 88 -7.60 10.87 1.90
CA ILE A 88 -7.84 11.16 0.48
C ILE A 88 -8.58 10.00 -0.21
N LEU A 89 -8.23 8.76 0.12
CA LEU A 89 -8.87 7.56 -0.43
C LEU A 89 -10.17 7.19 0.29
N GLU A 90 -10.59 7.99 1.27
CA GLU A 90 -11.78 7.77 2.09
C GLU A 90 -11.82 6.34 2.65
N LEU A 91 -10.73 5.92 3.29
CA LEU A 91 -10.63 4.62 3.94
C LEU A 91 -11.38 4.68 5.28
N THR A 92 -12.65 4.27 5.24
CA THR A 92 -13.62 4.39 6.35
C THR A 92 -14.03 3.03 6.94
N SER A 93 -13.26 1.98 6.67
CA SER A 93 -13.54 0.65 7.23
C SER A 93 -13.28 0.58 8.73
N GLU A 94 -13.91 -0.38 9.42
CA GLU A 94 -13.64 -0.66 10.84
C GLU A 94 -12.15 -0.93 11.09
N LYS A 95 -11.55 -1.73 10.19
CA LYS A 95 -10.13 -2.07 10.21
C LYS A 95 -9.26 -0.82 10.15
N ALA A 96 -9.57 0.12 9.25
CA ALA A 96 -8.86 1.39 9.14
C ALA A 96 -8.95 2.21 10.44
N PHE A 97 -10.12 2.23 11.10
CA PHE A 97 -10.27 2.90 12.38
C PHE A 97 -9.39 2.27 13.47
N SER A 98 -9.49 0.95 13.68
CA SER A 98 -8.74 0.26 14.73
C SER A 98 -7.23 0.40 14.58
N ILE A 99 -6.73 0.42 13.34
CA ILE A 99 -5.31 0.61 13.06
C ILE A 99 -4.88 2.03 13.44
N LEU A 100 -5.61 3.06 12.98
CA LEU A 100 -5.29 4.44 13.31
C LEU A 100 -5.43 4.70 14.82
N GLU A 101 -6.40 4.09 15.48
CA GLU A 101 -6.55 4.14 16.94
C GLU A 101 -5.33 3.54 17.64
N SER A 102 -4.93 2.31 17.29
CA SER A 102 -3.78 1.65 17.91
C SER A 102 -2.50 2.45 17.70
N ASN A 103 -2.26 2.93 16.48
CA ASN A 103 -1.07 3.71 16.16
C ASN A 103 -1.07 5.08 16.86
N LEU A 104 -2.24 5.72 17.05
CA LEU A 104 -2.34 6.99 17.76
C LEU A 104 -1.89 6.89 19.22
N LEU A 105 -2.17 5.74 19.87
CA LEU A 105 -1.83 5.51 21.27
C LEU A 105 -0.34 5.26 21.47
N SER A 106 0.35 4.70 20.47
CA SER A 106 1.79 4.42 20.52
C SER A 106 2.66 5.45 19.81
N GLU A 107 2.10 6.40 19.06
CA GLU A 107 2.87 7.40 18.32
C GLU A 107 3.49 8.44 19.25
N GLU A 108 4.81 8.56 19.18
CA GLU A 108 5.63 9.48 19.98
C GLU A 108 5.77 10.84 19.30
N ASN A 109 5.76 10.89 17.97
CA ASN A 109 5.88 12.13 17.23
C ASN A 109 4.58 12.94 17.30
N THR A 110 4.65 14.13 17.90
CA THR A 110 3.48 15.01 18.11
C THR A 110 2.82 15.43 16.79
N ASP A 111 3.60 15.77 15.75
CA ASP A 111 3.06 16.17 14.45
C ASP A 111 2.28 15.03 13.78
N VAL A 112 2.82 13.81 13.85
CA VAL A 112 2.17 12.61 13.31
C VAL A 112 0.89 12.31 14.09
N LYS A 113 0.93 12.43 15.41
CA LYS A 113 -0.20 12.25 16.31
C LYS A 113 -1.33 13.23 16.00
N GLU A 114 -1.03 14.53 15.87
CA GLU A 114 -2.00 15.57 15.52
C GLU A 114 -2.65 15.31 14.15
N LEU A 115 -1.85 14.92 13.16
CA LEU A 115 -2.34 14.56 11.84
C LEU A 115 -3.30 13.37 11.90
N MET A 116 -2.95 12.34 12.68
CA MET A 116 -3.78 11.15 12.86
C MET A 116 -5.11 11.50 13.53
N ILE A 117 -5.11 12.36 14.56
CA ILE A 117 -6.32 12.90 15.18
C ILE A 117 -7.19 13.63 14.14
N LYS A 118 -6.58 14.45 13.28
CA LYS A 118 -7.30 15.18 12.23
C LYS A 118 -7.93 14.23 11.21
N VAL A 119 -7.24 13.16 10.82
CA VAL A 119 -7.80 12.15 9.90
C VAL A 119 -8.90 11.35 10.58
N LEU A 120 -8.73 10.92 11.83
CA LEU A 120 -9.75 10.21 12.61
C LEU A 120 -11.02 11.05 12.79
N THR A 121 -10.88 12.35 13.08
CA THR A 121 -12.04 13.27 13.22
C THR A 121 -12.75 13.53 11.90
N THR A 122 -12.01 13.52 10.78
CA THR A 122 -12.59 13.69 9.44
C THR A 122 -13.32 12.43 8.97
N ASN A 123 -12.64 11.27 8.99
CA ASN A 123 -13.15 10.03 8.43
C ASN A 123 -14.10 9.28 9.38
N PHE A 124 -13.95 9.47 10.70
CA PHE A 124 -14.68 8.74 11.74
C PHE A 124 -15.22 9.67 12.85
N PRO A 125 -16.04 10.68 12.54
CA PRO A 125 -16.42 11.74 13.49
C PRO A 125 -17.08 11.23 14.78
N SER A 126 -17.95 10.22 14.69
CA SER A 126 -18.64 9.68 15.87
C SER A 126 -17.74 8.87 16.79
N LYS A 127 -16.80 8.10 16.22
CA LYS A 127 -15.90 7.22 16.98
C LYS A 127 -14.71 7.97 17.55
N SER A 128 -14.12 8.84 16.74
CA SER A 128 -13.00 9.71 17.15
C SER A 128 -13.37 10.56 18.36
N LYS A 129 -14.60 11.07 18.46
CA LYS A 129 -15.06 11.80 19.65
C LYS A 129 -14.91 10.99 20.94
N LYS A 130 -15.32 9.71 20.92
CA LYS A 130 -15.21 8.83 22.09
C LYS A 130 -13.75 8.56 22.46
N LEU A 131 -12.93 8.22 21.47
CA LEU A 131 -11.50 7.96 21.64
C LEU A 131 -10.77 9.19 22.22
N LEU A 132 -10.98 10.37 21.65
CA LEU A 132 -10.31 11.58 22.09
C LEU A 132 -10.74 12.03 23.49
N THR A 133 -11.98 11.78 23.88
CA THR A 133 -12.42 11.99 25.28
C THR A 133 -11.66 11.05 26.22
N TRP A 134 -11.57 9.77 25.88
CA TRP A 134 -10.85 8.78 26.69
C TRP A 134 -9.36 9.13 26.85
N ILE A 135 -8.67 9.49 25.75
CA ILE A 135 -7.25 9.90 25.80
C ILE A 135 -7.06 11.08 26.77
N LYS A 136 -7.93 12.09 26.70
CA LYS A 136 -7.87 13.27 27.59
C LYS A 136 -8.13 12.94 29.05
N GLU A 137 -8.93 11.91 29.33
CA GLU A 137 -9.19 11.44 30.70
C GLU A 137 -8.01 10.62 31.23
N SER A 138 -7.39 9.78 30.39
CA SER A 138 -6.21 8.99 30.77
C SER A 138 -4.97 9.83 31.01
N GLU A 139 -4.79 10.94 30.29
CA GLU A 139 -3.62 11.84 30.47
C GLU A 139 -3.72 12.70 31.75
N LYS A 140 -4.89 12.78 32.39
CA LYS A 140 -5.11 13.55 33.62
C LYS A 140 -4.94 12.72 34.90
N SER A 141 -4.84 11.40 34.78
CA SER A 141 -4.78 10.46 35.90
C SER A 141 -3.35 9.99 36.16
#